data_AF-A0A1F2R0Y9-F1
#
_entry.id   AF-A0A1F2R0Y9-F1
#
_cell.length_a   1.000
_cell.length_b   1.000
_cell.length_c   1.000
_cell.angle_alpha   90.00
_cell.angle_beta   90.00
_cell.angle_gamma   90.00
#
_symmetry.space_group_name_H-M   'P 1'
#
loop_
_entity.id
_entity.type
_entity.pdbx_description
1 polymer ?
#
loop_
_entity_poly.entity_id
_entity_poly.type
_entity_poly.pdbx_seq_one_letter_code
_entity_poly.pdbx_strand_id
1 'polypeptide(L)'
;MKNMKKCPFCAEEIQTDAVVCKHCHRDLSAAAVAPKKVKHTGRNLLIGLGVIIVLAAIGNMIDSTPTALTAEHRAAVATAHAAKAWLLPKAIDLSSGFIVVDYEIPADFLLPPKTLGETRLVAIREALLPFGFKNYRVNVNGPPPGTGLVRRFGSARYIDGGGKVEWLTP
;
A
#
# COMPACT_ATOMS: atom_id res chain seq x y z
N MET A 1 55.32 5.54 -39.84
CA MET A 1 55.14 4.55 -38.75
C MET A 1 53.65 4.47 -38.45
N LYS A 2 53.06 3.28 -38.34
CA LYS A 2 51.63 3.13 -38.00
C LYS A 2 51.48 3.22 -36.48
N ASN A 3 50.68 4.16 -35.98
CA ASN A 3 50.45 4.29 -34.54
C ASN A 3 49.51 3.18 -34.05
N MET A 4 49.86 2.57 -32.93
CA MET A 4 49.07 1.54 -32.24
C MET A 4 48.42 2.15 -30.98
N LYS A 5 47.24 1.66 -30.60
CA LYS A 5 46.59 1.93 -29.31
C LYS A 5 46.06 0.61 -28.73
N LYS A 6 45.79 0.56 -27.43
CA LYS A 6 45.09 -0.59 -26.83
C LYS A 6 43.58 -0.46 -27.00
N CYS A 7 42.92 -1.58 -27.30
CA CYS A 7 41.47 -1.65 -27.33
C CYS A 7 40.91 -1.46 -25.90
N PRO A 8 39.96 -0.54 -25.66
CA PRO A 8 39.40 -0.30 -24.33
C PRO A 8 38.55 -1.47 -23.81
N PHE A 9 38.18 -2.42 -24.68
CA PHE A 9 37.28 -3.52 -24.34
C PHE A 9 37.98 -4.85 -24.10
N CYS A 10 39.13 -5.09 -24.73
CA CYS A 10 39.87 -6.36 -24.62
C CYS A 10 41.37 -6.18 -24.38
N ALA A 11 41.86 -4.95 -24.24
CA ALA A 11 43.27 -4.60 -23.97
C ALA A 11 44.31 -5.00 -25.04
N GLU A 12 43.90 -5.65 -26.13
CA GLU A 12 44.76 -5.99 -27.26
C GLU A 12 45.23 -4.76 -28.06
N GLU A 13 46.38 -4.88 -28.72
CA GLU A 13 46.95 -3.83 -29.56
C GLU A 13 46.23 -3.75 -30.93
N ILE A 14 45.76 -2.55 -31.25
CA ILE A 14 44.99 -2.23 -32.45
C ILE A 14 45.55 -0.97 -33.11
N GLN A 15 45.22 -0.75 -34.38
CA GLN A 15 45.61 0.47 -35.08
C GLN A 15 44.84 1.68 -34.53
N THR A 16 45.46 2.86 -34.51
CA THR A 16 44.83 4.07 -33.97
C THR A 16 43.57 4.48 -34.72
N ASP A 17 43.52 4.22 -36.03
CA ASP A 17 42.41 4.48 -36.95
C ASP A 17 41.35 3.36 -36.99
N ALA A 18 41.55 2.27 -36.22
CA ALA A 18 40.58 1.19 -36.16
C ALA A 18 39.23 1.68 -35.60
N VAL A 19 38.18 1.54 -36.42
CA VAL A 19 36.79 1.80 -36.04
C VAL A 19 36.18 0.60 -35.34
N VAL A 20 36.63 -0.62 -35.66
CA VAL A 20 36.18 -1.87 -35.02
C VAL A 20 37.41 -2.70 -34.61
N CYS A 21 37.37 -3.28 -33.41
CA CYS A 21 38.46 -4.13 -32.93
C CYS A 21 38.44 -5.51 -33.63
N LYS A 22 39.56 -5.93 -34.24
CA LYS A 22 39.71 -7.26 -34.87
C LYS A 22 39.67 -8.46 -33.90
N HIS A 23 39.86 -8.21 -32.61
CA HIS A 23 39.92 -9.26 -31.58
C HIS A 23 38.56 -9.50 -30.91
N CYS A 24 37.85 -8.42 -30.57
CA CYS A 24 36.57 -8.50 -29.86
C CYS A 24 35.37 -8.02 -30.67
N HIS A 25 35.57 -7.55 -31.91
CA HIS A 25 34.55 -7.06 -32.85
C HIS A 25 33.65 -5.93 -32.32
N ARG A 26 34.05 -5.22 -31.26
CA ARG A 26 33.33 -4.04 -30.76
C ARG A 26 33.69 -2.78 -31.52
N ASP A 27 32.70 -1.91 -31.66
CA ASP A 27 32.82 -0.58 -32.24
C ASP A 27 33.57 0.36 -31.29
N LEU A 28 34.60 1.04 -31.81
CA LEU A 28 35.51 1.94 -31.11
C LEU A 28 35.20 3.42 -31.42
N SER A 29 34.24 3.72 -32.30
CA SER A 29 33.86 5.08 -32.72
C SER A 29 33.27 5.93 -31.59
N ALA A 30 32.80 5.30 -30.50
CA ALA A 30 32.25 5.98 -29.34
C ALA A 30 33.26 6.82 -28.54
N ALA A 31 34.57 6.68 -28.79
CA ALA A 31 35.62 7.34 -28.01
C ALA A 31 36.03 8.74 -28.53
N ALA A 32 35.50 9.22 -29.66
CA ALA A 32 35.93 10.48 -30.28
C ALA A 32 34.92 11.64 -30.11
N VAL A 33 34.11 11.64 -29.05
CA VAL A 33 33.29 12.80 -28.73
C VAL A 33 34.06 13.72 -27.80
N ALA A 34 34.75 14.70 -28.37
CA ALA A 34 35.33 15.81 -27.62
C ALA A 34 34.28 16.38 -26.65
N PRO A 35 34.62 16.61 -25.36
CA PRO A 35 33.65 17.14 -24.41
C PRO A 35 33.31 18.57 -24.84
N LYS A 36 32.13 18.77 -25.44
CA LYS A 36 31.56 20.11 -25.57
C LYS A 36 31.41 20.63 -24.14
N LYS A 37 32.19 21.64 -23.76
CA LYS A 37 32.02 22.34 -22.49
C LYS A 37 30.62 22.95 -22.48
N VAL A 38 29.68 22.24 -21.87
CA VAL A 38 28.34 22.77 -21.60
C VAL A 38 28.53 23.86 -20.55
N LYS A 39 28.33 25.11 -20.94
CA LYS A 39 28.23 26.23 -20.00
C LYS A 39 26.99 25.98 -19.13
N HIS A 40 27.18 25.43 -17.94
CA HIS A 40 26.15 25.38 -16.92
C HIS A 40 25.95 26.78 -16.35
N THR A 41 25.18 27.59 -17.07
CA THR A 41 24.66 28.87 -16.57
C THR A 41 23.79 28.55 -15.35
N GLY A 42 24.10 29.14 -14.19
CA GLY A 42 23.53 28.84 -12.85
C GLY A 42 22.01 28.99 -12.67
N ARG A 43 21.23 29.02 -13.76
CA ARG A 43 19.77 29.09 -13.77
C ARG A 43 19.08 27.72 -13.63
N ASN A 44 19.79 26.62 -13.85
CA ASN A 44 19.23 25.26 -13.76
C ASN A 44 19.22 24.68 -12.33
N LEU A 45 19.97 25.25 -11.38
CA LEU A 45 19.99 24.79 -9.99
C LEU A 45 18.69 25.14 -9.25
N LEU A 46 18.12 26.31 -9.53
CA LEU A 46 16.84 26.76 -8.95
C LEU A 46 15.64 25.96 -9.49
N ILE A 47 15.68 25.55 -10.75
CA ILE A 47 14.62 24.71 -11.36
C ILE A 47 14.68 23.30 -10.76
N GLY A 48 15.87 22.71 -10.62
CA GLY A 48 16.03 21.39 -9.99
C GLY A 48 15.60 21.37 -8.52
N LEU A 49 15.98 22.40 -7.75
CA LEU A 49 15.59 22.53 -6.34
C LEU A 49 14.06 22.78 -6.21
N GLY A 50 13.48 23.60 -7.09
CA GLY A 50 12.04 23.83 -7.14
C GLY A 50 11.24 22.56 -7.44
N VAL A 51 11.68 21.73 -8.39
CA VAL A 51 11.04 20.44 -8.70
C VAL A 51 11.13 19.47 -7.52
N ILE A 52 12.28 19.39 -6.84
CA ILE A 52 12.44 18.53 -5.65
C ILE A 52 11.55 19.00 -4.50
N ILE A 53 11.45 20.31 -4.27
CA ILE A 53 10.57 20.87 -3.23
C ILE A 53 9.10 20.60 -3.56
N VAL A 54 8.70 20.74 -4.83
CA VAL A 54 7.34 20.43 -5.28
C VAL A 54 7.03 18.94 -5.13
N LEU A 55 7.96 18.04 -5.52
CA LEU A 55 7.78 16.59 -5.35
C LEU A 55 7.71 16.19 -3.87
N ALA A 56 8.52 16.81 -3.00
CA ALA A 56 8.47 16.58 -1.56
C ALA A 56 7.20 17.13 -0.90
N ALA A 57 6.68 18.26 -1.39
CA ALA A 57 5.41 18.83 -0.94
C ALA A 57 4.20 17.96 -1.34
N ILE A 58 4.23 17.39 -2.55
CA ILE A 58 3.21 16.43 -3.01
C ILE A 58 3.28 15.13 -2.19
N GLY A 59 4.48 14.65 -1.84
CA GLY A 59 4.65 13.44 -1.03
C GLY A 59 4.11 13.55 0.41
N ASN A 60 4.05 14.75 0.99
CA ASN A 60 3.59 14.98 2.37
C ASN A 60 2.05 15.13 2.52
N MET A 61 1.27 15.04 1.43
CA MET A 61 -0.19 15.22 1.50
C MET A 61 -0.97 13.92 1.78
N ILE A 62 -0.32 12.78 2.07
CA ILE A 62 -0.94 11.46 1.83
C ILE A 62 -1.28 10.63 3.10
N ASP A 63 -0.86 10.99 4.32
CA ASP A 63 -1.19 10.19 5.51
C ASP A 63 -2.31 10.76 6.40
N SER A 64 -3.39 11.22 5.77
CA SER A 64 -4.61 11.64 6.47
C SER A 64 -5.41 10.42 6.93
N THR A 65 -4.95 9.73 7.97
CA THR A 65 -5.77 8.69 8.62
C THR A 65 -6.99 9.36 9.27
N PRO A 66 -8.23 8.98 8.94
CA PRO A 66 -9.40 9.63 9.53
C PRO A 66 -9.42 9.44 11.05
N THR A 67 -9.66 10.53 11.77
CA THR A 67 -9.73 10.55 13.23
C THR A 67 -11.15 10.39 13.79
N ALA A 68 -12.16 10.35 12.92
CA ALA A 68 -13.56 10.24 13.32
C ALA A 68 -14.40 9.41 12.34
N LEU A 69 -15.45 8.78 12.87
CA LEU A 69 -16.43 8.03 12.09
C LEU A 69 -17.64 8.92 11.75
N THR A 70 -17.86 9.20 10.46
CA THR A 70 -18.95 10.06 9.97
C THR A 70 -20.23 9.27 9.69
N ALA A 71 -21.33 9.96 9.34
CA ALA A 71 -22.56 9.32 8.88
C ALA A 71 -22.35 8.57 7.56
N GLU A 72 -21.51 9.11 6.67
CA GLU A 72 -21.18 8.49 5.38
C GLU A 72 -20.50 7.14 5.54
N HIS A 73 -19.53 7.02 6.47
CA HIS A 73 -18.88 5.75 6.76
C HIS A 73 -19.89 4.68 7.23
N ARG A 74 -20.85 5.08 8.07
CA ARG A 74 -21.92 4.17 8.55
C ARG A 74 -22.85 3.76 7.41
N ALA A 75 -23.20 4.69 6.51
CA ALA A 75 -24.01 4.40 5.34
C ALA A 75 -23.31 3.45 4.35
N ALA A 76 -21.99 3.59 4.16
CA ALA A 76 -21.20 2.68 3.34
C ALA A 76 -21.24 1.24 3.91
N VAL A 77 -21.04 1.08 5.22
CA VAL A 77 -21.16 -0.23 5.88
C VAL A 77 -22.58 -0.79 5.76
N ALA A 78 -23.62 0.03 5.98
CA ALA A 78 -25.01 -0.41 5.84
C ALA A 78 -25.33 -0.87 4.41
N THR A 79 -24.83 -0.16 3.39
CA THR A 79 -24.99 -0.53 1.97
C THR A 79 -24.32 -1.87 1.66
N ALA A 80 -23.10 -2.10 2.15
CA ALA A 80 -22.40 -3.36 1.99
C ALA A 80 -23.15 -4.55 2.63
N HIS A 81 -23.85 -4.31 3.73
CA HIS A 81 -24.70 -5.31 4.38
C HIS A 81 -25.99 -5.58 3.60
N ALA A 82 -26.67 -4.52 3.18
CA ALA A 82 -27.91 -4.61 2.41
C ALA A 82 -27.69 -5.40 1.12
N ALA A 83 -26.58 -5.17 0.41
CA ALA A 83 -26.22 -5.89 -0.81
C ALA A 83 -26.08 -7.42 -0.63
N LYS A 84 -25.87 -7.88 0.60
CA LYS A 84 -25.72 -9.31 0.94
C LYS A 84 -26.84 -9.84 1.84
N ALA A 85 -27.90 -9.07 2.05
CA ALA A 85 -29.01 -9.37 2.96
C ALA A 85 -28.53 -9.77 4.37
N TRP A 86 -27.49 -9.10 4.86
CA TRP A 86 -26.92 -9.38 6.17
C TRP A 86 -27.54 -8.52 7.27
N LEU A 87 -27.59 -9.06 8.49
CA LEU A 87 -27.92 -8.29 9.69
C LEU A 87 -26.95 -7.12 9.85
N LEU A 88 -27.49 -5.95 10.20
CA LEU A 88 -26.69 -4.76 10.51
C LEU A 88 -25.89 -4.99 11.81
N PRO A 89 -24.70 -4.38 11.92
CA PRO A 89 -23.94 -4.40 13.16
C PRO A 89 -24.67 -3.65 14.27
N LYS A 90 -24.46 -4.08 15.52
CA LYS A 90 -25.01 -3.45 16.72
C LYS A 90 -24.33 -2.11 17.00
N ALA A 91 -23.02 -2.03 16.80
CA ALA A 91 -22.23 -0.82 16.98
C ALA A 91 -21.08 -0.75 15.96
N ILE A 92 -20.68 0.47 15.62
CA ILE A 92 -19.52 0.77 14.78
C ILE A 92 -18.83 1.98 15.40
N ASP A 93 -17.59 1.81 15.84
CA ASP A 93 -16.80 2.85 16.50
C ASP A 93 -15.37 2.90 15.95
N LEU A 94 -14.70 4.04 16.14
CA LEU A 94 -13.27 4.18 15.90
C LEU A 94 -12.57 4.19 17.26
N SER A 95 -11.74 3.17 17.53
CA SER A 95 -11.05 3.02 18.80
C SER A 95 -9.60 2.60 18.58
N SER A 96 -8.66 3.35 19.15
CA SER A 96 -7.21 3.08 19.05
C SER A 96 -6.71 2.87 17.61
N GLY A 97 -7.28 3.62 16.65
CA GLY A 97 -6.94 3.51 15.22
C GLY A 97 -7.56 2.30 14.50
N PHE A 98 -8.44 1.54 15.16
CA PHE A 98 -9.23 0.46 14.57
C PHE A 98 -10.67 0.92 14.34
N ILE A 99 -11.23 0.59 13.18
CA ILE A 99 -12.67 0.48 13.03
C ILE A 99 -13.10 -0.78 13.75
N VAL A 100 -13.85 -0.62 14.85
CA VAL A 100 -14.38 -1.72 15.65
C VAL A 100 -15.86 -1.86 15.34
N VAL A 101 -16.27 -3.05 14.92
CA VAL A 101 -17.66 -3.36 14.59
C VAL A 101 -18.14 -4.51 15.46
N ASP A 102 -19.21 -4.28 16.21
CA ASP A 102 -19.79 -5.28 17.10
C ASP A 102 -21.02 -5.91 16.46
N TYR A 103 -21.03 -7.25 16.40
CA TYR A 103 -22.23 -8.03 16.10
C TYR A 103 -22.73 -8.70 17.36
N GLU A 104 -24.06 -8.78 17.45
CA GLU A 104 -24.77 -9.65 18.38
C GLU A 104 -25.58 -10.63 17.53
N ILE A 105 -25.22 -11.91 17.60
CA ILE A 105 -25.91 -12.97 16.87
C ILE A 105 -26.95 -13.64 17.77
N PRO A 106 -28.12 -14.01 17.24
CA PRO A 106 -29.13 -14.72 18.01
C PRO A 106 -28.70 -16.17 18.32
N ALA A 107 -29.39 -16.82 19.25
CA ALA A 107 -29.03 -18.17 19.71
C ALA A 107 -29.15 -19.25 18.61
N ASP A 108 -30.06 -19.04 17.66
CA ASP A 108 -30.37 -19.92 16.53
C ASP A 108 -29.52 -19.62 15.28
N PHE A 109 -28.52 -18.74 15.40
CA PHE A 109 -27.68 -18.35 14.28
C PHE A 109 -26.79 -19.51 13.80
N LEU A 110 -27.02 -19.95 12.56
CA LEU A 110 -26.40 -21.18 12.02
C LEU A 110 -24.97 -21.01 11.52
N LEU A 111 -24.55 -19.79 11.18
CA LEU A 111 -23.21 -19.56 10.61
C LEU A 111 -22.16 -19.54 11.73
N PRO A 112 -21.04 -20.29 11.61
CA PRO A 112 -19.99 -20.31 12.61
C PRO A 112 -19.48 -18.88 12.93
N PRO A 113 -19.29 -18.51 14.21
CA PRO A 113 -18.89 -17.16 14.59
C PRO A 113 -17.60 -16.67 13.91
N LYS A 114 -16.63 -17.57 13.74
CA LYS A 114 -15.39 -17.28 13.01
C LYS A 114 -15.67 -16.87 11.56
N THR A 115 -16.43 -17.71 10.84
CA THR A 115 -16.78 -17.46 9.44
C THR A 115 -17.58 -16.16 9.30
N LEU A 116 -18.50 -15.87 10.21
CA LEU A 116 -19.20 -14.58 10.25
C LEU A 116 -18.19 -13.44 10.40
N GLY A 117 -17.36 -13.47 11.44
CA GLY A 117 -16.44 -12.37 11.74
C GLY A 117 -15.48 -12.08 10.59
N GLU A 118 -14.86 -13.11 10.03
CA GLU A 118 -13.92 -12.98 8.89
C GLU A 118 -14.62 -12.42 7.65
N THR A 119 -15.78 -12.98 7.29
CA THR A 119 -16.53 -12.57 6.09
C THR A 119 -17.04 -11.13 6.21
N ARG A 120 -17.53 -10.73 7.40
CA ARG A 120 -17.97 -9.36 7.67
C ARG A 120 -16.80 -8.40 7.65
N LEU A 121 -15.66 -8.78 8.24
CA LEU A 121 -14.48 -7.94 8.27
C LEU A 121 -14.00 -7.57 6.86
N VAL A 122 -13.95 -8.55 5.96
CA VAL A 122 -13.52 -8.31 4.57
C VAL A 122 -14.44 -7.31 3.88
N ALA A 123 -15.76 -7.51 3.98
CA ALA A 123 -16.73 -6.61 3.35
C ALA A 123 -16.71 -5.19 3.95
N ILE A 124 -16.58 -5.07 5.28
CA ILE A 124 -16.46 -3.77 5.96
C ILE A 124 -15.18 -3.06 5.51
N ARG A 125 -14.07 -3.79 5.44
CA ARG A 125 -12.81 -3.24 4.94
C ARG A 125 -12.97 -2.72 3.52
N GLU A 126 -13.52 -3.52 2.61
CA GLU A 126 -13.75 -3.09 1.22
C GLU A 126 -14.61 -1.82 1.14
N ALA A 127 -15.68 -1.74 1.95
CA ALA A 127 -16.55 -0.57 2.00
C ALA A 127 -15.86 0.68 2.55
N LEU A 128 -14.92 0.51 3.48
CA LEU A 128 -14.27 1.62 4.19
C LEU A 128 -12.86 1.95 3.67
N LEU A 129 -12.29 1.12 2.80
CA LEU A 129 -10.96 1.31 2.22
C LEU A 129 -10.84 2.64 1.45
N PRO A 130 -11.84 3.07 0.65
CA PRO A 130 -11.77 4.37 -0.05
C PRO A 130 -11.67 5.58 0.89
N PHE A 131 -12.06 5.42 2.16
CA PHE A 131 -12.01 6.47 3.17
C PHE A 131 -10.68 6.51 3.92
N GLY A 132 -9.70 5.66 3.58
CA GLY A 132 -8.36 5.70 4.16
C GLY A 132 -8.21 4.99 5.52
N PHE A 133 -9.20 4.21 5.95
CA PHE A 133 -9.05 3.34 7.11
C PHE A 133 -8.13 2.16 6.80
N LYS A 134 -7.29 1.80 7.76
CA LYS A 134 -6.23 0.79 7.58
C LYS A 134 -6.43 -0.44 8.47
N ASN A 135 -6.97 -0.23 9.67
CA ASN A 135 -7.10 -1.28 10.68
C ASN A 135 -8.56 -1.53 11.04
N TYR A 136 -8.94 -2.81 11.09
CA TYR A 136 -10.32 -3.25 11.27
C TYR A 136 -10.40 -4.35 12.30
N ARG A 137 -11.47 -4.36 13.09
CA ARG A 137 -11.81 -5.41 14.03
C ARG A 137 -13.32 -5.64 14.00
N VAL A 138 -13.72 -6.89 13.89
CA VAL A 138 -15.11 -7.32 13.99
C VAL A 138 -15.23 -8.23 15.21
N ASN A 139 -15.97 -7.80 16.22
CA ASN A 139 -16.28 -8.62 17.38
C ASN A 139 -17.59 -9.37 17.14
N VAL A 140 -17.61 -10.66 17.43
CA VAL A 140 -18.81 -11.48 17.33
C VAL A 140 -19.23 -11.89 18.73
N ASN A 141 -20.38 -11.39 19.17
CA ASN A 141 -20.96 -11.67 20.47
C ASN A 141 -22.23 -12.50 20.30
N GLY A 142 -22.48 -13.40 21.24
CA GLY A 142 -23.72 -14.14 21.35
C GLY A 142 -24.70 -13.51 22.32
N PRO A 143 -25.88 -14.11 22.45
CA PRO A 143 -26.87 -13.65 23.42
C PRO A 143 -26.27 -13.68 24.84
N PRO A 144 -26.65 -12.72 25.68
CA PRO A 144 -26.12 -12.60 27.02
C PRO A 144 -26.51 -13.83 27.87
N PRO A 145 -25.61 -14.43 28.67
CA PRO A 145 -25.94 -15.58 29.52
C PRO A 145 -26.77 -15.20 30.76
N GLY A 146 -27.26 -13.95 30.84
CA GLY A 146 -27.94 -13.36 31.98
C GLY A 146 -27.97 -11.83 31.87
N THR A 147 -28.38 -11.13 32.93
CA THR A 147 -28.43 -9.66 32.91
C THR A 147 -27.02 -9.06 32.92
N GLY A 148 -26.69 -8.25 31.90
CA GLY A 148 -25.48 -7.42 31.87
C GLY A 148 -24.17 -8.11 31.45
N LEU A 149 -24.18 -9.41 31.09
CA LEU A 149 -23.00 -10.11 30.60
C LEU A 149 -23.05 -10.28 29.08
N VAL A 150 -21.99 -9.95 28.36
CA VAL A 150 -21.88 -10.23 26.92
C VAL A 150 -21.05 -11.50 26.72
N ARG A 151 -21.61 -12.52 26.07
CA ARG A 151 -20.84 -13.70 25.67
C ARG A 151 -20.06 -13.36 24.39
N ARG A 152 -18.75 -13.15 24.49
CA ARG A 152 -17.89 -12.98 23.30
C ARG A 152 -17.53 -14.33 22.71
N PHE A 153 -17.76 -14.53 21.41
CA PHE A 153 -17.32 -15.72 20.68
C PHE A 153 -15.92 -15.57 20.08
N GLY A 154 -15.52 -14.34 19.78
CA GLY A 154 -14.17 -14.00 19.33
C GLY A 154 -14.17 -12.70 18.54
N SER A 155 -13.04 -12.38 17.90
CA SER A 155 -12.94 -11.23 17.02
C SER A 155 -12.08 -11.52 15.80
N ALA A 156 -12.53 -11.10 14.62
CA ALA A 156 -11.70 -11.04 13.43
C ALA A 156 -10.96 -9.70 13.43
N ARG A 157 -9.67 -9.71 13.05
CA ARG A 157 -8.82 -8.52 13.00
C ARG A 157 -8.07 -8.44 11.68
N TYR A 158 -7.91 -7.24 11.16
CA TYR A 158 -7.01 -6.91 10.06
C TYR A 158 -6.16 -5.70 10.44
N ILE A 159 -4.85 -5.80 10.19
CA ILE A 159 -3.88 -4.74 10.43
C ILE A 159 -3.18 -4.48 9.10
N ASP A 160 -3.08 -3.22 8.70
CA ASP A 160 -2.33 -2.85 7.51
C ASP A 160 -0.85 -3.22 7.66
N GLY A 161 -0.25 -3.78 6.61
CA GLY A 161 1.07 -4.42 6.65
C GLY A 161 1.08 -5.90 7.08
N GLY A 162 0.03 -6.40 7.74
CA GLY A 162 -0.12 -7.83 8.07
C GLY A 162 -0.69 -8.67 6.91
N GLY A 163 -1.43 -8.03 6.00
CA GLY A 163 -1.93 -8.61 4.75
C GLY A 163 -2.96 -9.76 4.89
N LYS A 164 -3.31 -10.16 6.12
CA LYS A 164 -4.24 -11.27 6.38
C LYS A 164 -5.23 -10.94 7.49
N VAL A 165 -6.39 -11.59 7.44
CA VAL A 165 -7.37 -11.59 8.51
C VAL A 165 -6.94 -12.62 9.57
N GLU A 166 -6.99 -12.23 10.84
CA GLU A 166 -6.68 -13.08 11.99
C GLU A 166 -7.91 -13.24 12.88
N TRP A 167 -8.22 -14.46 13.31
CA TRP A 167 -9.26 -14.74 14.29
C TRP A 167 -8.64 -14.84 15.69
N LEU A 168 -9.13 -14.02 16.61
CA LEU A 168 -8.76 -14.01 18.01
C LEU A 168 -9.87 -14.67 18.83
N THR A 169 -9.53 -15.73 19.55
CA THR A 169 -10.44 -16.35 20.52
C THR A 169 -10.67 -15.40 21.72
N PRO A 170 -11.83 -15.54 22.42
CA PRO A 170 -12.18 -14.72 23.57
C PRO A 170 -11.14 -14.71 24.69
#